data_AF-X0VUX7-F1
#
_entry.id   AF-X0VUX7-F1
#
_cell.length_a   1.000
_cell.length_b   1.000
_cell.length_c   1.000
_cell.angle_alpha   90.00
_cell.angle_beta   90.00
_cell.angle_gamma   90.00
#
_symmetry.space_group_name_H-M   'P 1'
#
loop_
_entity.id
_entity.type
_entity.pdbx_description
1 polymer ?
#
loop_
_entity_poly.entity_id
_entity_poly.type
_entity_poly.pdbx_seq_one_letter_code
_entity_poly.pdbx_strand_id
1 'polypeptide(L)'
;MGSIKGIVIGIIIIVVIVILVGTGVFIHHKRKESALKPVFFDTPHRAHEEHTIPGGKVIPVGDVYTFTYHTFIYIKDWKYKYGFEKDIMTKGIGAYVCPSLHLSPKINDVVIRINTTRGIQTLYIRNVNVRKWCHIGMCVHEQEVDLYLDGRLQSTVILE
;
A
#
# COMPACT_ATOMS: atom_id res chain seq x y z
N MET A 1 32.14 -55.44 -10.88
CA MET A 1 31.29 -54.75 -9.86
C MET A 1 31.70 -53.31 -9.55
N GLY A 2 32.96 -52.88 -9.75
CA GLY A 2 33.40 -51.49 -9.48
C GLY A 2 32.92 -50.43 -10.50
N SER A 3 32.82 -50.78 -11.79
CA SER A 3 32.42 -49.84 -12.86
C SER A 3 30.96 -49.36 -12.73
N ILE A 4 30.03 -50.23 -12.37
CA ILE A 4 28.60 -49.89 -12.18
C ILE A 4 28.42 -48.92 -11.01
N LYS A 5 29.13 -49.12 -9.90
CA LYS A 5 29.07 -48.22 -8.73
C LYS A 5 29.55 -46.80 -9.06
N GLY A 6 30.62 -46.68 -9.86
CA GLY A 6 31.13 -45.37 -10.31
C GLY A 6 30.13 -44.62 -11.21
N ILE A 7 29.47 -45.33 -12.14
CA ILE A 7 28.44 -44.75 -13.01
C ILE A 7 27.24 -44.27 -12.18
N VAL A 8 26.78 -45.08 -11.22
CA VAL A 8 25.66 -44.71 -10.33
C VAL A 8 25.99 -43.46 -9.50
N ILE A 9 27.20 -43.38 -8.94
CA ILE A 9 27.65 -42.19 -8.20
C ILE A 9 27.69 -40.96 -9.11
N GLY A 10 28.18 -41.09 -10.34
CA GLY A 10 28.20 -40.00 -11.32
C GLY A 10 26.81 -39.48 -11.66
N ILE A 11 25.84 -40.37 -11.86
CA ILE A 11 24.43 -39.99 -12.12
C ILE A 11 23.84 -39.25 -10.92
N ILE A 12 24.08 -39.74 -9.70
CA ILE A 12 23.59 -39.07 -8.48
C ILE A 12 24.15 -37.65 -8.37
N ILE A 13 25.45 -37.46 -8.64
CA ILE A 13 26.08 -36.14 -8.63
C ILE A 13 25.43 -35.20 -9.64
N ILE A 14 25.19 -35.68 -10.87
CA ILE A 14 24.52 -34.88 -11.91
C ILE A 14 23.10 -34.48 -11.49
N VAL A 15 22.33 -35.42 -10.94
CA VAL A 15 20.97 -35.15 -10.45
C VAL A 15 20.99 -34.11 -9.33
N VAL A 16 21.93 -34.21 -8.38
CA VAL A 16 22.09 -33.23 -7.30
C VAL A 16 22.45 -31.85 -7.86
N ILE A 17 23.38 -31.77 -8.83
CA ILE A 17 23.75 -30.49 -9.48
C ILE A 17 22.54 -29.87 -10.17
N VAL A 18 21.76 -30.66 -10.91
CA VAL A 18 20.54 -30.17 -11.60
C VAL A 18 19.52 -29.64 -10.58
N ILE A 19 19.34 -30.31 -9.45
CA ILE A 19 18.46 -29.84 -8.36
C ILE A 19 18.98 -28.54 -7.75
N LEU A 20 20.28 -28.43 -7.47
CA LEU A 20 20.88 -27.22 -6.90
C LEU A 20 20.77 -26.02 -7.85
N VAL A 21 21.05 -26.21 -9.14
CA VAL A 21 20.89 -25.16 -10.15
C VAL A 21 19.42 -24.78 -10.30
N GLY A 22 18.52 -25.77 -10.39
CA GLY A 22 17.08 -25.53 -10.50
C GLY A 22 16.51 -24.75 -9.32
N THR A 23 16.86 -25.14 -8.10
CA THR A 23 16.46 -24.42 -6.87
C THR A 23 17.06 -23.02 -6.82
N GLY A 24 18.32 -22.83 -7.23
CA GLY A 24 18.96 -21.51 -7.32
C GLY A 24 18.25 -20.57 -8.28
N VAL A 25 17.92 -21.04 -9.49
CA VAL A 25 17.17 -20.27 -10.49
C VAL A 25 15.76 -19.93 -9.97
N PHE A 26 15.08 -20.91 -9.36
CA PHE A 26 13.75 -20.71 -8.78
C PHE A 26 13.75 -19.65 -7.67
N ILE A 27 14.71 -19.71 -6.73
CA ILE A 27 14.86 -18.74 -5.66
C ILE A 27 15.17 -17.35 -6.23
N HIS A 28 16.05 -17.25 -7.23
CA HIS A 28 16.38 -15.97 -7.87
C HIS A 28 15.17 -15.32 -8.54
N HIS A 29 14.38 -16.10 -9.27
CA HIS A 29 13.14 -15.63 -9.88
C HIS A 29 12.14 -15.17 -8.81
N LYS A 30 11.93 -15.97 -7.76
CA LYS A 30 11.04 -15.60 -6.65
C LYS A 30 11.48 -14.32 -5.94
N ARG A 31 12.78 -14.14 -5.69
CA ARG A 31 13.32 -12.92 -5.08
C ARG A 31 13.03 -11.67 -5.94
N LYS A 32 13.22 -11.76 -7.26
CA LYS A 32 12.89 -10.66 -8.18
C LYS A 32 11.39 -10.34 -8.17
N GLU A 33 10.53 -11.36 -8.21
CA GLU A 33 9.08 -11.16 -8.13
C GLU A 33 8.65 -10.51 -6.81
N SER A 34 9.20 -10.98 -5.68
CA SER A 34 8.91 -10.41 -4.35
C SER A 34 9.39 -8.97 -4.21
N ALA A 35 10.51 -8.59 -4.84
CA ALA A 35 10.99 -7.22 -4.85
C ALA A 35 10.02 -6.24 -5.56
N LEU A 36 9.21 -6.75 -6.51
CA LEU A 36 8.18 -5.98 -7.21
C LEU A 36 6.83 -5.97 -6.50
N LYS A 37 6.69 -6.70 -5.38
CA LYS A 37 5.44 -6.82 -4.61
C LYS A 37 5.72 -6.64 -3.12
N PRO A 38 6.23 -5.47 -2.69
CA PRO A 38 6.57 -5.24 -1.30
C PRO A 38 5.30 -5.27 -0.44
N VAL A 39 5.34 -6.09 0.60
CA VAL A 39 4.36 -6.07 1.69
C VAL A 39 5.07 -5.44 2.88
N PHE A 40 4.62 -4.25 3.26
CA PHE A 40 5.21 -3.52 4.40
C PHE A 40 4.56 -3.91 5.73
N PHE A 41 3.26 -4.17 5.69
CA PHE A 41 2.45 -4.58 6.82
C PHE A 41 1.55 -5.73 6.36
N ASP A 42 1.60 -6.86 7.05
CA ASP A 42 0.83 -8.07 6.75
C ASP A 42 -0.38 -8.24 7.68
N THR A 43 -0.47 -7.40 8.72
CA THR A 43 -1.53 -7.41 9.73
C THR A 43 -2.06 -6.00 9.98
N PRO A 44 -3.28 -5.85 10.53
CA PRO A 44 -3.81 -4.54 10.88
C PRO A 44 -3.02 -3.91 12.04
N HIS A 45 -2.60 -2.66 11.87
CA HIS A 45 -1.91 -1.88 12.90
C HIS A 45 -2.83 -0.86 13.57
N ARG A 46 -2.53 -0.51 14.81
CA ARG A 46 -3.22 0.58 15.51
C ARG A 46 -2.67 1.91 15.01
N ALA A 47 -3.54 2.76 14.46
CA ALA A 47 -3.17 4.12 14.02
C ALA A 47 -2.79 5.10 15.16
N HIS A 48 -2.62 4.60 16.40
CA HIS A 48 -2.07 5.40 17.50
C HIS A 48 -0.53 5.37 17.50
N GLU A 49 0.05 4.43 16.78
CA GLU A 49 1.48 4.25 16.60
C GLU A 49 1.87 4.72 15.20
N GLU A 50 2.98 5.44 15.10
CA GLU A 50 3.50 5.91 13.82
C GLU A 50 4.36 4.81 13.18
N HIS A 51 4.10 4.53 11.90
CA HIS A 51 4.89 3.60 11.12
C HIS A 51 5.34 4.24 9.82
N THR A 52 6.65 4.40 9.66
CA THR A 52 7.24 5.08 8.49
C THR A 52 7.88 4.06 7.56
N ILE A 53 7.43 4.05 6.31
CA ILE A 53 8.07 3.31 5.22
C ILE A 53 9.07 4.26 4.54
N PRO A 54 10.37 3.95 4.53
CA PRO A 54 11.36 4.76 3.81
C PRO A 54 11.05 4.78 2.30
N GLY A 55 11.12 5.97 1.68
CA GLY A 55 10.79 6.14 0.27
C GLY A 55 11.57 5.23 -0.69
N GLY A 56 12.84 4.94 -0.37
CA GLY A 56 13.66 4.01 -1.16
C GLY A 56 13.20 2.54 -1.14
N LYS A 57 12.26 2.17 -0.25
CA LYS A 57 11.63 0.84 -0.26
C LYS A 57 10.33 0.80 -1.06
N VAL A 58 9.75 1.97 -1.36
CA VAL A 58 8.55 2.07 -2.19
C VAL A 58 8.98 1.98 -3.65
N ILE A 59 8.25 1.17 -4.43
CA ILE A 59 8.55 1.04 -5.86
C ILE A 59 8.32 2.40 -6.52
N PRO A 60 9.32 2.94 -7.26
CA PRO A 60 9.15 4.19 -7.97
C PRO A 60 8.01 4.05 -8.99
N VAL A 61 7.09 5.01 -8.97
CA VAL A 61 5.94 5.04 -9.87
C VAL A 61 6.39 5.65 -11.20
N GLY A 62 6.06 5.00 -12.32
CA GLY A 62 6.37 5.51 -13.66
C GLY A 62 5.46 6.65 -14.10
N ASP A 63 4.19 6.62 -13.67
CA ASP A 63 3.22 7.69 -13.86
C ASP A 63 2.92 8.35 -12.50
N VAL A 64 3.12 9.66 -12.41
CA VAL A 64 2.87 10.44 -11.20
C VAL A 64 1.47 11.03 -11.14
N TYR A 65 0.74 11.02 -12.27
CA TYR A 65 -0.60 11.58 -12.42
C TYR A 65 -1.71 10.54 -12.29
N THR A 66 -1.38 9.24 -12.43
CA THR A 66 -2.32 8.15 -12.19
C THR A 66 -1.86 7.29 -11.04
N PHE A 67 -2.68 7.21 -9.99
CA PHE A 67 -2.40 6.33 -8.86
C PHE A 67 -3.66 6.02 -8.08
N THR A 68 -3.62 4.91 -7.34
CA THR A 68 -4.75 4.44 -6.55
C THR A 68 -4.30 4.10 -5.14
N TYR A 69 -5.07 4.54 -4.15
CA TYR A 69 -4.91 4.10 -2.76
C TYR A 69 -6.22 3.48 -2.27
N HIS A 70 -6.10 2.34 -1.61
CA HIS A 70 -7.18 1.72 -0.87
C HIS A 70 -6.70 1.39 0.53
N THR A 71 -7.57 1.60 1.52
CA THR A 71 -7.30 1.19 2.89
C THR A 71 -8.59 0.72 3.57
N PHE A 72 -8.43 -0.20 4.51
CA PHE A 72 -9.49 -0.61 5.42
C PHE A 72 -9.20 -0.01 6.78
N ILE A 73 -10.19 0.68 7.34
CA ILE A 73 -10.08 1.26 8.68
C ILE A 73 -11.19 0.73 9.58
N TYR A 74 -10.86 0.52 10.86
CA TYR A 74 -11.81 0.23 11.92
C TYR A 74 -11.75 1.35 12.94
N ILE A 75 -12.81 2.15 13.02
CA ILE A 75 -12.90 3.26 13.96
C ILE A 75 -13.71 2.81 15.17
N LYS A 76 -13.06 2.60 16.33
CA LYS A 76 -13.74 2.20 17.56
C LYS A 76 -14.65 3.32 18.11
N ASP A 77 -14.11 4.53 18.20
CA ASP A 77 -14.78 5.74 18.63
C ASP A 77 -13.95 6.98 18.17
N TRP A 78 -14.52 8.18 18.34
CA TRP A 78 -13.89 9.43 17.93
C TRP A 78 -13.16 10.19 19.05
N LYS A 79 -13.00 9.57 20.23
CA LYS A 79 -12.55 10.27 21.44
C LYS A 79 -11.06 10.56 21.43
N TYR A 80 -10.26 9.68 20.83
CA TYR A 80 -8.82 9.89 20.68
C TYR A 80 -8.56 11.20 19.94
N LYS A 81 -7.74 12.11 20.48
CA LYS A 81 -7.46 13.44 19.90
C LYS A 81 -8.74 14.19 19.48
N TYR A 82 -9.78 14.17 20.31
CA TYR A 82 -11.01 14.90 20.03
C TYR A 82 -10.72 16.39 19.78
N GLY A 83 -11.32 16.96 18.72
CA GLY A 83 -11.08 18.34 18.32
C GLY A 83 -9.84 18.55 17.43
N PHE A 84 -9.07 17.50 17.15
CA PHE A 84 -7.93 17.52 16.23
C PHE A 84 -8.05 16.44 15.15
N GLU A 85 -7.41 16.67 14.01
CA GLU A 85 -7.31 15.66 12.96
C GLU A 85 -6.47 14.46 13.42
N LYS A 86 -6.78 13.29 12.85
CA LYS A 86 -6.13 12.03 13.23
C LYS A 86 -5.64 11.35 11.96
N ASP A 87 -4.33 11.32 11.80
CA ASP A 87 -3.68 10.75 10.62
C ASP A 87 -3.97 9.25 10.50
N ILE A 88 -4.33 8.84 9.28
CA ILE A 88 -4.44 7.44 8.88
C ILE A 88 -3.23 7.07 8.02
N MET A 89 -2.93 7.90 7.02
CA MET A 89 -1.84 7.68 6.08
C MET A 89 -1.41 9.02 5.49
N THR A 90 -0.10 9.22 5.38
CA THR A 90 0.48 10.37 4.69
C THR A 90 1.61 9.87 3.80
N LYS A 91 1.55 10.18 2.50
CA LYS A 91 2.66 9.94 1.57
C LYS A 91 3.34 11.26 1.24
N GLY A 92 4.65 11.31 1.43
CA GLY A 92 5.45 12.51 1.20
C GLY A 92 5.75 13.28 2.49
N ILE A 93 6.47 14.39 2.35
CA ILE A 93 6.96 15.19 3.47
C ILE A 93 6.74 16.67 3.16
N GLY A 94 6.29 17.44 4.15
CA GLY A 94 6.11 18.89 4.05
C GLY A 94 5.12 19.28 2.93
N ALA A 95 5.56 20.14 2.01
CA ALA A 95 4.74 20.57 0.88
C ALA A 95 4.45 19.45 -0.14
N TYR A 96 5.22 18.36 -0.16
CA TYR A 96 5.09 17.30 -1.16
C TYR A 96 4.15 16.16 -0.73
N VAL A 97 3.25 16.42 0.20
CA VAL A 97 2.29 15.43 0.68
C VAL A 97 1.24 15.15 -0.40
N CYS A 98 1.23 13.92 -0.92
CA CYS A 98 0.26 13.49 -1.91
C CYS A 98 0.16 11.95 -1.97
N PRO A 99 -0.97 11.35 -1.54
CA PRO A 99 -2.06 11.94 -0.76
C PRO A 99 -1.76 11.95 0.75
N SER A 100 -2.64 12.60 1.51
CA SER A 100 -2.82 12.29 2.93
C SER A 100 -4.29 12.06 3.28
N LEU A 101 -4.51 11.22 4.29
CA LEU A 101 -5.81 10.72 4.73
C LEU A 101 -5.92 10.87 6.24
N HIS A 102 -6.96 11.57 6.69
CA HIS A 102 -7.15 11.93 8.09
C HIS A 102 -8.60 11.74 8.51
N LEU A 103 -8.84 11.42 9.78
CA LEU A 103 -10.16 11.58 10.38
C LEU A 103 -10.39 13.04 10.77
N SER A 104 -11.56 13.56 10.42
CA SER A 104 -11.98 14.91 10.77
C SER A 104 -11.98 15.15 12.29
N PRO A 105 -11.79 16.40 12.77
CA PRO A 105 -11.69 16.69 14.19
C PRO A 105 -12.90 16.30 15.04
N LYS A 106 -14.11 16.54 14.52
CA LYS A 106 -15.36 16.51 15.31
C LYS A 106 -16.51 15.74 14.65
N ILE A 107 -16.44 15.51 13.35
CA ILE A 107 -17.50 14.82 12.58
C ILE A 107 -16.94 13.55 11.96
N ASN A 108 -17.83 12.62 11.62
CA ASN A 108 -17.47 11.31 11.07
C ASN A 108 -17.10 11.40 9.58
N ASP A 109 -16.19 12.29 9.24
CA ASP A 109 -15.71 12.48 7.88
C ASP A 109 -14.25 12.10 7.79
N VAL A 110 -13.86 11.59 6.63
CA VAL A 110 -12.47 11.39 6.26
C VAL A 110 -12.06 12.52 5.35
N VAL A 111 -10.98 13.19 5.72
CA VAL A 111 -10.37 14.30 5.01
C VAL A 111 -9.22 13.76 4.17
N ILE A 112 -9.27 14.04 2.87
CA ILE A 112 -8.23 13.68 1.92
C ILE A 112 -7.56 14.96 1.44
N ARG A 113 -6.24 15.01 1.44
CA ARG A 113 -5.49 16.14 0.85
C ARG A 113 -4.59 15.64 -0.25
N ILE A 114 -4.71 16.27 -1.41
CA ILE A 114 -3.94 15.98 -2.61
C ILE A 114 -3.20 17.26 -2.99
N ASN A 115 -1.89 17.15 -3.19
CA ASN A 115 -1.12 18.25 -3.73
C ASN A 115 -1.23 18.24 -5.26
N THR A 116 -1.67 19.37 -5.81
CA THR A 116 -1.87 19.65 -7.23
C THR A 116 -0.87 20.72 -7.68
N THR A 117 -0.87 21.07 -8.97
CA THR A 117 -0.02 22.16 -9.46
C THR A 117 -0.44 23.53 -8.95
N ARG A 118 -1.70 23.70 -8.51
CA ARG A 118 -2.23 24.95 -7.92
C ARG A 118 -2.24 24.97 -6.40
N GLY A 119 -1.82 23.89 -5.75
CA GLY A 119 -1.70 23.78 -4.31
C GLY A 119 -2.44 22.58 -3.73
N ILE A 120 -2.75 22.63 -2.43
CA ILE A 120 -3.38 21.51 -1.74
C ILE A 120 -4.89 21.61 -1.88
N GLN A 121 -5.50 20.65 -2.58
CA GLN A 121 -6.94 20.49 -2.62
C GLN A 121 -7.40 19.52 -1.52
N THR A 122 -8.42 19.92 -0.78
CA THR A 122 -8.99 19.12 0.31
C THR A 122 -10.32 18.54 -0.11
N LEU A 123 -10.43 17.21 -0.07
CA LEU A 123 -11.61 16.43 -0.42
C LEU A 123 -12.15 15.71 0.83
N TYR A 124 -13.41 15.28 0.77
CA TYR A 124 -14.09 14.68 1.92
C TYR A 124 -14.88 13.44 1.53
N ILE A 125 -14.69 12.36 2.28
CA ILE A 125 -15.60 11.22 2.32
C ILE A 125 -16.46 11.38 3.57
N ARG A 126 -17.76 11.60 3.37
CA ARG A 126 -18.68 11.97 4.45
C ARG A 126 -19.29 10.76 5.13
N ASN A 127 -19.56 10.89 6.42
CA ASN A 127 -20.31 9.91 7.22
C ASN A 127 -19.72 8.49 7.19
N VAL A 128 -18.41 8.36 7.41
CA VAL A 128 -17.78 7.05 7.56
C VAL A 128 -18.33 6.33 8.80
N ASN A 129 -18.46 5.01 8.70
CA ASN A 129 -19.05 4.25 9.78
C ASN A 129 -18.07 4.06 10.94
N VAL A 130 -18.62 3.98 12.15
CA VAL A 130 -17.87 3.63 13.37
C VAL A 130 -18.29 2.24 13.85
N ARG A 131 -17.40 1.56 14.59
CA ARG A 131 -17.57 0.20 15.15
C ARG A 131 -17.78 -0.90 14.10
N LYS A 132 -17.35 -0.66 12.87
CA LYS A 132 -17.21 -1.67 11.82
C LYS A 132 -16.08 -1.31 10.88
N TRP A 133 -15.59 -2.29 10.14
CA TRP A 133 -14.62 -2.07 9.08
C TRP A 133 -15.24 -1.26 7.95
N CYS A 134 -14.51 -0.24 7.50
CA CYS A 134 -14.87 0.60 6.36
C CYS A 134 -13.77 0.53 5.33
N HIS A 135 -14.13 0.40 4.06
CA HIS A 135 -13.22 0.55 2.94
C HIS A 135 -13.22 1.99 2.46
N ILE A 136 -12.03 2.54 2.28
CA ILE A 136 -11.81 3.84 1.65
C ILE A 136 -11.00 3.59 0.39
N GLY A 137 -11.50 4.10 -0.74
CA GLY A 137 -10.79 4.09 -2.00
C GLY A 137 -10.61 5.50 -2.56
N MET A 138 -9.48 5.72 -3.20
CA MET A 138 -9.18 6.93 -3.95
C MET A 138 -8.47 6.53 -5.23
N CYS A 139 -9.07 6.88 -6.37
CA CYS A 139 -8.48 6.67 -7.69
C CYS A 139 -8.21 8.04 -8.30
N VAL A 140 -6.94 8.37 -8.50
CA VAL A 140 -6.52 9.56 -9.22
C VAL A 140 -6.18 9.15 -10.64
N HIS A 141 -6.78 9.84 -11.60
CA HIS A 141 -6.49 9.68 -13.01
C HIS A 141 -6.37 11.07 -13.64
N GLU A 142 -5.13 11.45 -13.94
CA GLU A 142 -4.78 12.75 -14.50
C GLU A 142 -5.30 13.93 -13.66
N GLN A 143 -6.42 14.54 -14.05
CA GLN A 143 -7.03 15.70 -13.42
C GLN A 143 -8.31 15.35 -12.66
N GLU A 144 -8.63 14.08 -12.46
CA GLU A 144 -9.85 13.65 -11.78
C GLU A 144 -9.52 12.70 -10.62
N VAL A 145 -10.33 12.80 -9.56
CA VAL A 145 -10.26 11.92 -8.41
C VAL A 145 -11.61 11.36 -8.07
N ASP A 146 -11.71 10.04 -8.12
CA ASP A 146 -12.85 9.29 -7.63
C ASP A 146 -12.62 8.84 -6.19
N LEU A 147 -13.59 9.14 -5.33
CA LEU A 147 -13.59 8.74 -3.93
C LEU A 147 -14.64 7.65 -3.69
N TYR A 148 -14.23 6.57 -3.03
CA TYR A 148 -15.06 5.41 -2.74
C TYR A 148 -15.17 5.17 -1.23
N LEU A 149 -16.38 4.82 -0.79
CA LEU A 149 -16.66 4.34 0.56
C LEU A 149 -17.41 3.01 0.45
N ASP A 150 -16.88 1.96 1.07
CA ASP A 150 -17.46 0.60 1.06
C ASP A 150 -17.77 0.10 -0.37
N GLY A 151 -16.85 0.37 -1.31
CA GLY A 151 -16.97 -0.01 -2.72
C GLY A 151 -17.95 0.83 -3.55
N ARG A 152 -18.55 1.89 -2.99
CA ARG A 152 -19.47 2.79 -3.71
C ARG A 152 -18.81 4.13 -3.98
N LEU A 153 -18.95 4.63 -5.21
CA LEU A 153 -18.53 5.98 -5.58
C LEU A 153 -19.31 7.01 -4.74
N GLN A 154 -18.58 7.85 -4.01
CA GLN A 154 -19.13 8.94 -3.21
C GLN A 154 -19.13 10.25 -3.99
N SER A 155 -18.02 10.52 -4.68
CA SER A 155 -17.83 11.74 -5.46
C SER A 155 -16.72 11.56 -6.48
N THR A 156 -16.85 12.25 -7.60
CA THR A 156 -15.77 12.52 -8.55
C THR A 156 -15.46 14.01 -8.48
N VAL A 157 -14.19 14.37 -8.34
CA VAL A 157 -13.75 15.76 -8.22
C VAL A 157 -12.64 16.05 -9.22
N ILE A 158 -12.73 17.18 -9.90
CA ILE A 158 -11.68 17.68 -10.78
C ILE A 158 -10.60 18.37 -9.94
N LEU A 159 -9.35 18.00 -10.19
CA LEU A 159 -8.17 18.59 -9.60
C LEU A 159 -7.86 19.94 -10.24
N GLU A 160 -7.58 20.94 -9.41
CA GLU A 160 -7.31 22.31 -9.87
C GLU A 160 -5.83 22.58 -10.16
#